data_AF-A0A8S3UP79-F1
#
_entry.id   AF-A0A8S3UP79-F1
#
_cell.length_a   1.000
_cell.length_b   1.000
_cell.length_c   1.000
_cell.angle_alpha   90.00
_cell.angle_beta   90.00
_cell.angle_gamma   90.00
#
_symmetry.space_group_name_H-M   'P 1'
#
loop_
_entity.id
_entity.type
_entity.pdbx_description
1 polymer ?
#
loop_
_entity_poly.entity_id
_entity_poly.type
_entity_poly.pdbx_seq_one_letter_code
_entity_poly.pdbx_strand_id
1 'polypeptide(L)'
;MIRSKRYHDKKQSNLGSSNVPDQVWEALAMVNKHEFVAEVVYTRGNNMPPSIICYSQMQMEDMKLHCENDPDSILGIDRTFNLGPTYVTNFVYKNKKVVKKSSRDHPIFVGPVFFHWDASYYTYHSFLSHVKARLDADVKYIDIRIGSDDEGGITKAIDKVFNTSERLLPIVDKLIAIKKELISSEVYELAPPDKTEMVWAKVDIVGSKTLYLSSFYNPKTSDETSLKNFDFMIRKATQIKNSTLIIGGDFNLPGWDWNNKSLKPNTSYPHLHYFFGNSLDDTCLTQIVDVPTRKDNILDLIITNLPNQVQRVEVIPGLSDHDIVFAEFAIAPSKLKQKPRIIPLYKKANWGTIKQEINTLYKHLSENQQHLCVNEMWNCFKTTITKAVKDHIPHKTAKTKDGHPWVTMETKRLIRKRDRLYKKSKKSGNTSIAKKYKEVKHQVQKSIRKSYWEYIESIILPPQDETNFGTMKKFWTYIKHKKTDYSGITEIKQDGKLLTEN
;
A
#
# COMPACT_ATOMS: atom_id res chain seq x y z
N MET A 1 -9.24 -35.42 -31.65
CA MET A 1 -9.86 -35.18 -32.96
C MET A 1 -11.00 -34.18 -32.80
N ILE A 2 -10.71 -32.88 -32.66
CA ILE A 2 -11.70 -31.79 -32.75
C ILE A 2 -11.02 -30.65 -33.54
N ARG A 3 -10.87 -30.88 -34.84
CA ARG A 3 -10.48 -29.91 -35.86
C ARG A 3 -11.50 -30.05 -36.99
N SER A 4 -12.63 -29.37 -36.90
CA SER A 4 -13.54 -29.19 -38.06
C SER A 4 -14.56 -28.07 -37.95
N LYS A 5 -14.74 -27.39 -36.81
CA LYS A 5 -15.74 -26.30 -36.70
C LYS A 5 -15.28 -24.90 -37.09
N ARG A 6 -14.03 -24.71 -37.53
CA ARG A 6 -13.49 -23.38 -37.91
C ARG A 6 -13.50 -23.07 -39.41
N TYR A 7 -14.02 -23.95 -40.26
CA TYR A 7 -13.91 -23.79 -41.72
C TYR A 7 -15.14 -23.21 -42.42
N HIS A 8 -16.27 -23.01 -41.73
CA HIS A 8 -17.51 -22.59 -42.40
C HIS A 8 -17.95 -21.14 -42.25
N ASP A 9 -17.33 -20.32 -41.40
CA ASP A 9 -17.72 -18.90 -41.26
C ASP A 9 -16.84 -17.92 -42.07
N LYS A 10 -16.08 -18.42 -43.05
CA LYS A 10 -15.16 -17.60 -43.86
C LYS A 10 -15.78 -16.97 -45.12
N LYS A 11 -17.09 -16.75 -45.12
CA LYS A 11 -17.83 -16.11 -46.23
C LYS A 11 -18.92 -15.19 -45.70
N GLN A 12 -18.54 -14.05 -45.12
CA GLN A 12 -19.27 -12.77 -45.17
C GLN A 12 -18.60 -11.74 -44.25
N SER A 13 -17.58 -11.04 -44.77
CA SER A 13 -17.30 -9.63 -44.47
C SER A 13 -16.10 -9.19 -45.30
N ASN A 14 -16.35 -8.64 -46.49
CA ASN A 14 -15.39 -7.83 -47.23
C ASN A 14 -15.19 -6.50 -46.51
N LEU A 15 -14.39 -6.51 -45.45
CA LEU A 15 -13.72 -5.34 -44.88
C LEU A 15 -12.24 -5.72 -44.86
N GLY A 16 -11.41 -4.89 -45.50
CA GLY A 16 -10.01 -5.21 -45.83
C GLY A 16 -9.27 -5.85 -44.66
N SER A 17 -8.52 -6.91 -44.94
CA SER A 17 -7.65 -7.54 -43.94
C SER A 17 -6.53 -6.56 -43.59
N SER A 18 -6.77 -5.68 -42.60
CA SER A 18 -5.69 -4.94 -41.97
C SER A 18 -4.75 -5.97 -41.36
N ASN A 19 -3.51 -5.98 -41.83
CA ASN A 19 -2.51 -6.88 -41.25
C ASN A 19 -2.25 -6.45 -39.79
N VAL A 20 -1.63 -7.31 -38.96
CA VAL A 20 -1.34 -6.96 -37.55
C VAL A 20 -0.62 -5.61 -37.42
N PRO A 21 0.36 -5.26 -38.29
CA PRO A 21 0.92 -3.92 -38.33
C PRO A 21 -0.10 -2.80 -38.51
N ASP A 22 -1.05 -2.93 -39.44
CA ASP A 22 -2.10 -1.92 -39.69
C ASP A 22 -3.03 -1.76 -38.48
N GLN A 23 -3.39 -2.84 -37.79
CA GLN A 23 -4.20 -2.79 -36.56
C GLN A 23 -3.45 -2.14 -35.40
N VAL A 24 -2.15 -2.43 -35.27
CA VAL A 24 -1.27 -1.77 -34.30
C VAL A 24 -1.15 -0.29 -34.64
N TRP A 25 -0.99 0.07 -35.92
CA TRP A 25 -0.92 1.45 -36.37
C TRP A 25 -2.22 2.20 -36.10
N GLU A 26 -3.38 1.58 -36.36
CA GLU A 26 -4.70 2.15 -36.08
C GLU A 26 -4.91 2.37 -34.57
N ALA A 27 -4.54 1.41 -33.72
CA ALA A 27 -4.56 1.57 -32.28
C ALA A 27 -3.64 2.70 -31.80
N LEU A 28 -2.44 2.82 -32.37
CA LEU A 28 -1.50 3.91 -32.06
C LEU A 28 -2.01 5.27 -32.54
N ALA A 29 -2.66 5.32 -33.70
CA ALA A 29 -3.30 6.52 -34.21
C ALA A 29 -4.48 6.95 -33.34
N MET A 30 -5.24 6.02 -32.77
CA MET A 30 -6.30 6.32 -31.82
C MET A 30 -5.75 6.88 -30.51
N VAL A 31 -4.64 6.31 -30.01
CA VAL A 31 -3.96 6.80 -28.79
C VAL A 31 -3.41 8.22 -29.02
N ASN A 32 -2.75 8.47 -30.14
CA ASN A 32 -2.20 9.80 -30.49
C ASN A 32 -3.26 10.90 -30.69
N LYS A 33 -4.53 10.56 -30.92
CA LYS A 33 -5.61 11.54 -31.09
C LYS A 33 -6.22 12.03 -29.77
N HIS A 34 -5.87 11.42 -28.65
CA HIS A 34 -6.45 11.77 -27.37
C HIS A 34 -5.73 12.99 -26.76
N GLU A 35 -6.48 14.00 -26.32
CA GLU A 35 -5.96 15.29 -25.82
C GLU A 35 -4.95 15.16 -24.67
N PHE A 36 -5.06 14.08 -23.88
CA PHE A 36 -4.17 13.81 -22.76
C PHE A 36 -2.90 13.03 -23.14
N VAL A 37 -2.77 12.53 -24.37
CA VAL A 37 -1.58 11.81 -24.82
C VAL A 37 -0.62 12.84 -25.41
N ALA A 38 0.48 13.06 -24.71
CA ALA A 38 1.46 14.05 -25.10
C ALA A 38 2.53 13.49 -26.04
N GLU A 39 2.94 12.23 -25.84
CA GLU A 39 3.89 11.54 -26.71
C GLU A 39 3.76 10.01 -26.60
N VAL A 40 4.01 9.31 -27.70
CA VAL A 40 4.18 7.86 -27.74
C VAL A 40 5.62 7.54 -28.11
N VAL A 41 6.36 6.92 -27.20
CA VAL A 41 7.79 6.63 -27.30
C VAL A 41 8.02 5.18 -27.73
N TYR A 42 8.83 4.99 -28.77
CA TYR A 42 9.17 3.67 -29.32
C TYR A 42 10.63 3.32 -29.05
N THR A 43 10.87 2.31 -28.22
CA THR A 43 12.22 1.80 -27.96
C THR A 43 12.61 0.76 -29.01
N ARG A 44 13.54 1.08 -29.91
CA ARG A 44 14.03 0.11 -30.91
C ARG A 44 14.82 -1.02 -30.24
N GLY A 45 14.58 -2.27 -30.65
CA GLY A 45 15.43 -3.42 -30.32
C GLY A 45 14.95 -4.32 -29.18
N ASN A 46 13.99 -3.87 -28.37
CA ASN A 46 13.31 -4.71 -27.39
C ASN A 46 11.88 -4.97 -27.89
N ASN A 47 11.41 -6.21 -27.80
CA ASN A 47 10.07 -6.65 -28.25
C ASN A 47 8.96 -6.12 -27.29
N MET A 48 9.10 -4.89 -26.83
CA MET A 48 8.33 -4.24 -25.78
C MET A 48 7.26 -3.36 -26.40
N PRO A 49 6.09 -3.24 -25.76
CA PRO A 49 5.06 -2.33 -26.25
C PRO A 49 5.51 -0.87 -26.13
N PRO A 50 4.89 0.05 -26.90
CA PRO A 50 5.24 1.47 -26.86
C PRO A 50 4.94 2.05 -25.48
N SER A 51 5.79 2.98 -25.05
CA SER A 51 5.59 3.76 -23.84
C SER A 51 4.78 5.01 -24.16
N ILE A 52 3.96 5.49 -23.23
CA ILE A 52 3.03 6.60 -23.46
C ILE A 52 3.22 7.64 -22.36
N ILE A 53 3.44 8.89 -22.75
CA ILE A 53 3.49 10.03 -21.85
C ILE A 53 2.17 10.78 -21.94
N CYS A 54 1.53 11.00 -20.78
CA CYS A 54 0.22 11.64 -20.69
C CYS A 54 0.25 12.84 -19.73
N TYR A 55 -0.26 13.98 -20.19
CA TYR A 55 -0.61 15.15 -19.38
C TYR A 55 -1.44 16.15 -20.20
N SER A 56 -2.14 17.05 -19.53
CA SER A 56 -2.71 18.24 -20.16
C SER A 56 -1.75 19.43 -20.10
N GLN A 57 -1.93 20.40 -20.99
CA GLN A 57 -1.15 21.63 -20.97
C GLN A 57 -1.32 22.39 -19.64
N MET A 58 -2.55 22.43 -19.12
CA MET A 58 -2.87 23.03 -17.81
C MET A 58 -2.12 22.35 -16.66
N GLN A 59 -1.91 21.03 -16.70
CA GLN A 59 -1.13 20.32 -15.69
C GLN A 59 0.36 20.71 -15.72
N MET A 60 0.92 20.92 -16.93
CA MET A 60 2.30 21.36 -17.08
C MET A 60 2.48 22.80 -16.60
N GLU A 61 1.55 23.70 -16.92
CA GLU A 61 1.58 25.09 -16.47
C GLU A 61 1.41 25.21 -14.95
N ASP A 62 0.50 24.44 -14.35
CA ASP A 62 0.33 24.41 -12.89
C ASP A 62 1.60 23.88 -12.21
N MET A 63 2.20 22.81 -12.75
CA MET A 63 3.46 22.27 -12.22
C MET A 63 4.62 23.28 -12.33
N LYS A 64 4.76 23.98 -13.48
CA LYS A 64 5.75 25.04 -13.69
C LYS A 64 5.64 26.12 -12.63
N LEU A 65 4.44 26.66 -12.47
CA LEU A 65 4.18 27.77 -11.56
C LEU A 65 4.48 27.42 -10.09
N HIS A 66 4.40 26.13 -9.73
CA HIS A 66 4.79 25.66 -8.41
C HIS A 66 6.27 25.36 -8.28
N CYS A 67 7.00 25.16 -9.37
CA CYS A 67 8.47 25.00 -9.36
C CYS A 67 9.21 26.34 -9.44
N GLU A 68 8.53 27.40 -9.89
CA GLU A 68 9.12 28.72 -10.07
C GLU A 68 9.04 29.53 -8.76
N ASN A 69 10.20 29.96 -8.26
CA ASN A 69 10.35 30.92 -7.15
C ASN A 69 10.03 30.43 -5.72
N ASP A 70 9.86 29.13 -5.49
CA ASP A 70 9.67 28.58 -4.14
C ASP A 70 10.78 27.55 -3.82
N PRO A 71 11.77 27.91 -2.98
CA PRO A 71 12.84 26.99 -2.62
C PRO A 71 12.30 25.74 -1.90
N ASP A 72 11.12 25.80 -1.26
CA ASP A 72 10.53 24.69 -0.52
C ASP A 72 9.55 23.87 -1.39
N SER A 73 9.53 24.08 -2.70
CA SER A 73 8.75 23.27 -3.62
C SER A 73 9.55 22.06 -4.09
N ILE A 74 8.94 20.89 -3.97
CA ILE A 74 9.58 19.62 -4.32
C ILE A 74 8.65 18.84 -5.24
N LEU A 75 9.23 18.30 -6.32
CA LEU A 75 8.57 17.34 -7.19
C LEU A 75 8.89 15.92 -6.70
N GLY A 76 7.87 15.12 -6.43
CA GLY A 76 8.03 13.67 -6.26
C GLY A 76 7.93 12.97 -7.61
N ILE A 77 8.79 11.98 -7.85
CA ILE A 77 8.68 11.09 -9.01
C ILE A 77 8.83 9.67 -8.51
N ASP A 78 7.74 8.91 -8.54
CA ASP A 78 7.77 7.51 -8.16
C ASP A 78 7.05 6.65 -9.19
N ARG A 79 7.50 5.41 -9.29
CA ARG A 79 6.72 4.36 -9.94
C ARG A 79 5.53 4.02 -9.04
N THR A 80 4.45 4.77 -9.21
CA THR A 80 3.32 4.81 -8.29
C THR A 80 2.56 3.48 -8.23
N PHE A 81 2.35 2.81 -9.36
CA PHE A 81 1.70 1.49 -9.38
C PHE A 81 1.90 0.76 -10.72
N ASN A 82 1.61 -0.54 -10.72
CA ASN A 82 1.64 -1.37 -11.92
C ASN A 82 0.20 -1.66 -12.40
N LEU A 83 -0.05 -1.47 -13.70
CA LEU A 83 -1.28 -1.88 -14.38
C LEU A 83 -0.96 -3.07 -15.29
N GLY A 84 -1.12 -4.29 -14.78
CA GLY A 84 -0.65 -5.45 -15.55
C GLY A 84 0.88 -5.46 -15.61
N PRO A 85 1.48 -5.75 -16.79
CA PRO A 85 2.92 -5.65 -16.99
C PRO A 85 3.40 -4.20 -17.21
N THR A 86 2.50 -3.23 -17.30
CA THR A 86 2.82 -1.81 -17.50
C THR A 86 3.14 -1.15 -16.16
N TYR A 87 4.30 -0.51 -16.08
CA TYR A 87 4.67 0.39 -15.00
C TYR A 87 4.05 1.77 -15.25
N VAL A 88 3.56 2.39 -14.18
CA VAL A 88 3.02 3.76 -14.22
C VAL A 88 3.86 4.62 -13.30
N THR A 89 4.60 5.57 -13.87
CA THR A 89 5.44 6.53 -13.14
C THR A 89 4.83 7.92 -13.27
N ASN A 90 4.63 8.59 -12.14
CA ASN A 90 3.95 9.88 -12.10
C ASN A 90 4.84 10.91 -11.44
N PHE A 91 4.80 12.14 -11.96
CA PHE A 91 5.17 13.31 -11.17
C PHE A 91 4.06 13.64 -10.18
N VAL A 92 4.42 14.06 -8.97
CA VAL A 92 3.52 14.59 -7.95
C VAL A 92 4.09 15.86 -7.34
N TYR A 93 3.24 16.81 -7.00
CA TYR A 93 3.64 18.07 -6.34
C TYR A 93 2.56 18.57 -5.38
N LYS A 94 2.95 19.37 -4.38
CA LYS A 94 2.05 19.91 -3.35
C LYS A 94 1.61 21.30 -3.79
N ASN A 95 0.33 21.48 -4.10
CA ASN A 95 -0.18 22.75 -4.59
C ASN A 95 -0.41 23.72 -3.41
N LYS A 96 0.56 24.60 -3.15
CA LYS A 96 0.53 25.54 -2.02
C LYS A 96 -0.53 26.64 -2.14
N LYS A 97 -1.11 26.85 -3.33
CA LYS A 97 -2.18 27.83 -3.53
C LYS A 97 -3.53 27.37 -3.00
N VAL A 98 -3.68 26.07 -2.71
CA VAL A 98 -4.94 25.49 -2.24
C VAL A 98 -4.75 24.93 -0.83
N VAL A 99 -5.74 25.11 0.05
CA VAL A 99 -5.73 24.52 1.40
C VAL A 99 -6.95 23.63 1.55
N LYS A 100 -6.75 22.37 1.93
CA LYS A 100 -7.85 21.45 2.21
C LYS A 100 -8.63 21.95 3.44
N LYS A 101 -9.93 22.19 3.28
CA LYS A 101 -10.82 22.62 4.38
C LYS A 101 -10.84 21.64 5.56
N SER A 102 -10.63 20.35 5.31
CA SER A 102 -10.67 19.29 6.33
C SER A 102 -9.38 19.16 7.14
N SER A 103 -8.21 19.21 6.49
CA SER A 103 -6.91 18.98 7.14
C SER A 103 -6.10 20.25 7.39
N ARG A 104 -6.53 21.40 6.84
CA ARG A 104 -5.76 22.66 6.80
C ARG A 104 -4.37 22.53 6.17
N ASP A 105 -4.19 21.50 5.36
CA ASP A 105 -2.92 21.18 4.68
C ASP A 105 -3.09 21.33 3.16
N HIS A 106 -1.99 21.52 2.44
CA HIS A 106 -2.04 21.68 0.99
C HIS A 106 -2.25 20.32 0.30
N PRO A 107 -3.17 20.24 -0.68
CA PRO A 107 -3.41 19.04 -1.46
C PRO A 107 -2.24 18.71 -2.40
N ILE A 108 -2.14 17.44 -2.76
CA ILE A 108 -1.14 16.95 -3.72
C ILE A 108 -1.81 16.67 -5.06
N PHE A 109 -1.14 17.13 -6.09
CA PHE A 109 -1.57 17.14 -7.46
C PHE A 109 -0.68 16.18 -8.26
N VAL A 110 -1.29 15.57 -9.27
CA VAL A 110 -0.61 14.64 -10.19
C VAL A 110 -0.18 15.43 -11.42
N GLY A 111 1.13 15.41 -11.69
CA GLY A 111 1.74 15.96 -12.88
C GLY A 111 1.75 14.94 -14.05
N PRO A 112 2.73 15.02 -14.94
CA PRO A 112 2.90 14.06 -16.03
C PRO A 112 2.93 12.60 -15.59
N VAL A 113 2.23 11.76 -16.35
CA VAL A 113 2.12 10.31 -16.15
C VAL A 113 2.83 9.60 -17.29
N PHE A 114 3.61 8.58 -16.95
CA PHE A 114 4.37 7.77 -17.89
C PHE A 114 4.00 6.30 -17.77
N PHE A 115 3.46 5.75 -18.85
CA PHE A 115 3.19 4.32 -19.02
C PHE A 115 4.39 3.69 -19.72
N HIS A 116 5.07 2.76 -19.06
CA HIS A 116 6.28 2.13 -19.58
C HIS A 116 6.37 0.66 -19.17
N TRP A 117 7.38 -0.05 -19.66
CA TRP A 117 7.44 -1.51 -19.57
C TRP A 117 8.76 -2.04 -18.97
N ASP A 118 9.73 -1.17 -18.72
CA ASP A 118 11.00 -1.50 -18.10
C ASP A 118 11.50 -0.37 -17.17
N ALA A 119 12.14 -0.75 -16.07
CA ALA A 119 12.72 0.22 -15.13
C ALA A 119 14.16 0.61 -15.51
N SER A 120 14.45 0.71 -16.81
CA SER A 120 15.81 1.00 -17.28
C SER A 120 16.12 2.50 -17.19
N TYR A 121 17.41 2.81 -17.03
CA TYR A 121 17.89 4.19 -17.08
C TYR A 121 17.45 4.93 -18.35
N TYR A 122 17.50 4.27 -19.51
CA TYR A 122 17.16 4.89 -20.80
C TYR A 122 15.67 5.28 -20.87
N THR A 123 14.80 4.39 -20.37
CA THR A 123 13.35 4.63 -20.34
C THR A 123 13.01 5.83 -19.46
N TYR A 124 13.58 5.89 -18.25
CA TYR A 124 13.37 7.04 -17.37
C TYR A 124 14.02 8.32 -17.93
N HIS A 125 15.23 8.24 -18.49
CA HIS A 125 15.92 9.39 -19.09
C HIS A 125 15.10 10.02 -20.23
N SER A 126 14.47 9.20 -21.07
CA SER A 126 13.58 9.68 -22.14
C SER A 126 12.40 10.48 -21.59
N PHE A 127 11.71 9.92 -20.58
CA PHE A 127 10.57 10.59 -19.96
C PHE A 127 10.97 11.90 -19.26
N LEU A 128 12.03 11.87 -18.46
CA LEU A 128 12.50 13.04 -17.71
C LEU A 128 12.99 14.14 -18.65
N SER A 129 13.67 13.78 -19.76
CA SER A 129 14.10 14.75 -20.78
C SER A 129 12.92 15.41 -21.47
N HIS A 130 11.87 14.65 -21.77
CA HIS A 130 10.63 15.16 -22.37
C HIS A 130 9.93 16.18 -21.48
N VAL A 131 9.83 15.87 -20.18
CA VAL A 131 9.25 16.76 -19.17
C VAL A 131 10.13 18.00 -19.00
N LYS A 132 11.45 17.83 -18.81
CA LYS A 132 12.41 18.94 -18.66
C LYS A 132 12.35 19.90 -19.85
N ALA A 133 12.37 19.40 -21.09
CA ALA A 133 12.30 20.24 -22.28
C ALA A 133 11.06 21.14 -22.32
N ARG A 134 9.95 20.69 -21.72
CA ARG A 134 8.69 21.45 -21.67
C ARG A 134 8.58 22.36 -20.46
N LEU A 135 9.35 22.08 -19.41
CA LEU A 135 9.54 22.99 -18.27
C LEU A 135 10.50 24.13 -18.63
N ASP A 136 11.62 23.82 -19.26
CA ASP A 136 12.72 24.76 -19.59
C ASP A 136 12.43 25.67 -20.80
N ALA A 137 11.44 25.36 -21.64
CA ALA A 137 11.17 26.11 -22.87
C ALA A 137 10.90 27.62 -22.66
N ASP A 138 10.59 28.04 -21.43
CA ASP A 138 10.20 29.43 -21.11
C ASP A 138 11.08 30.12 -20.05
N VAL A 139 12.01 29.45 -19.33
CA VAL A 139 12.75 30.06 -18.20
C VAL A 139 14.17 29.51 -18.06
N LYS A 140 15.15 30.40 -17.83
CA LYS A 140 16.59 30.08 -17.86
C LYS A 140 17.18 29.36 -16.64
N TYR A 141 16.49 29.26 -15.50
CA TYR A 141 17.02 28.59 -14.31
C TYR A 141 15.87 28.11 -13.40
N ILE A 142 15.41 26.87 -13.58
CA ILE A 142 14.49 26.24 -12.62
C ILE A 142 15.34 25.41 -11.64
N ASP A 143 15.35 25.82 -10.37
CA ASP A 143 15.95 25.05 -9.28
C ASP A 143 14.96 23.97 -8.82
N ILE A 144 14.94 22.83 -9.53
CA ILE A 144 14.02 21.74 -9.22
C ILE A 144 14.67 20.79 -8.20
N ARG A 145 14.01 20.61 -7.05
CA ARG A 145 14.29 19.49 -6.14
C ARG A 145 13.39 18.31 -6.49
N ILE A 146 13.98 17.11 -6.61
CA ILE A 146 13.26 15.90 -7.00
C ILE A 146 13.45 14.82 -5.94
N GLY A 147 12.34 14.38 -5.34
CA GLY A 147 12.29 13.20 -4.48
C GLY A 147 11.91 11.95 -5.27
N SER A 148 12.56 10.83 -4.99
CA SER A 148 12.24 9.53 -5.59
C SER A 148 12.64 8.40 -4.64
N ASP A 149 11.90 7.29 -4.68
CA ASP A 149 12.35 6.02 -4.10
C ASP A 149 13.69 5.60 -4.75
N ASP A 150 14.61 4.97 -4.01
CA ASP A 150 15.99 4.66 -4.46
C ASP A 150 16.06 3.55 -5.56
N GLU A 151 15.21 3.63 -6.58
CA GLU A 151 15.25 2.78 -7.76
C GLU A 151 16.40 3.22 -8.66
N GLY A 152 17.50 2.48 -8.66
CA GLY A 152 18.74 2.89 -9.33
C GLY A 152 18.65 3.26 -10.82
N GLY A 153 17.57 2.93 -11.53
CA GLY A 153 17.30 3.41 -12.89
C GLY A 153 16.80 4.86 -12.94
N ILE A 154 15.86 5.22 -12.05
CA ILE A 154 15.23 6.55 -12.02
C ILE A 154 16.18 7.58 -11.41
N THR A 155 16.87 7.22 -10.33
CA THR A 155 17.87 8.06 -9.64
C THR A 155 18.95 8.53 -10.61
N LYS A 156 19.55 7.58 -11.36
CA LYS A 156 20.58 7.88 -12.37
C LYS A 156 20.06 8.77 -13.50
N ALA A 157 18.80 8.59 -13.90
CA ALA A 157 18.19 9.39 -14.95
C ALA A 157 17.93 10.83 -14.47
N ILE A 158 17.46 11.00 -13.22
CA ILE A 158 17.28 12.30 -12.59
C ILE A 158 18.61 13.05 -12.52
N ASP A 159 19.66 12.40 -12.01
CA ASP A 159 21.01 12.98 -11.92
C ASP A 159 21.49 13.53 -13.26
N LYS A 160 21.30 12.73 -14.32
CA LYS A 160 21.77 13.10 -15.65
C LYS A 160 20.96 14.23 -16.28
N VAL A 161 19.64 14.17 -16.14
CA VAL A 161 18.74 15.13 -16.82
C VAL A 161 18.72 16.47 -16.11
N PHE A 162 18.68 16.48 -14.76
CA PHE A 162 18.56 17.70 -13.97
C PHE A 162 19.90 18.25 -13.45
N ASN A 163 21.02 17.53 -13.66
CA ASN A 163 22.38 17.98 -13.34
C ASN A 163 22.55 18.41 -11.87
N THR A 164 21.95 17.63 -10.97
CA THR A 164 21.80 17.97 -9.54
C THR A 164 22.84 17.25 -8.69
N SER A 165 23.95 17.91 -8.35
CA SER A 165 24.97 17.35 -7.46
C SER A 165 24.55 17.29 -5.97
N GLU A 166 23.41 17.87 -5.56
CA GLU A 166 22.95 17.89 -4.14
C GLU A 166 21.43 17.72 -3.92
N ARG A 167 20.61 17.35 -4.92
CA ARG A 167 19.13 17.51 -4.83
C ARG A 167 18.30 16.22 -4.91
N LEU A 168 18.93 15.06 -4.80
CA LEU A 168 18.24 13.78 -4.67
C LEU A 168 18.06 13.43 -3.20
N LEU A 169 16.81 13.20 -2.80
CA LEU A 169 16.46 12.90 -1.43
C LEU A 169 15.89 11.49 -1.37
N PRO A 170 16.66 10.49 -0.87
CA PRO A 170 16.22 9.10 -0.84
C PRO A 170 15.05 8.95 0.13
N ILE A 171 13.98 8.33 -0.35
CA ILE A 171 12.87 7.88 0.48
C ILE A 171 13.34 6.61 1.20
N VAL A 172 13.41 6.66 2.53
CA VAL A 172 13.82 5.51 3.35
C VAL A 172 12.60 4.63 3.61
N ASP A 173 12.62 3.39 3.10
CA ASP A 173 11.55 2.39 3.18
C ASP A 173 11.33 1.83 4.60
N LYS A 174 10.74 2.64 5.48
CA LYS A 174 10.29 2.21 6.80
C LYS A 174 8.79 2.31 6.94
N LEU A 175 8.16 1.19 7.26
CA LEU A 175 6.71 1.08 7.32
C LEU A 175 6.23 0.53 8.65
N ILE A 176 5.27 1.23 9.26
CA ILE A 176 4.39 0.66 10.29
C ILE A 176 3.00 0.53 9.67
N ALA A 177 2.53 -0.70 9.48
CA ALA A 177 1.20 -0.96 8.95
C ALA A 177 0.20 -1.20 10.08
N ILE A 178 -0.75 -0.28 10.24
CA ILE A 178 -1.78 -0.34 11.30
C ILE A 178 -3.14 -0.67 10.66
N LYS A 179 -3.90 -1.58 11.29
CA LYS A 179 -5.25 -1.92 10.83
C LYS A 179 -6.15 -0.68 10.93
N LYS A 180 -6.84 -0.32 9.85
CA LYS A 180 -7.75 0.85 9.75
C LYS A 180 -8.83 0.99 10.82
N GLU A 181 -9.11 -0.09 11.56
CA GLU A 181 -10.06 -0.07 12.68
C GLU A 181 -9.50 0.59 13.95
N LEU A 182 -8.17 0.76 14.01
CA LEU A 182 -7.49 1.41 15.12
C LEU A 182 -7.26 2.89 14.80
N ILE A 183 -7.39 3.73 15.82
CA ILE A 183 -7.07 5.15 15.72
C ILE A 183 -5.55 5.27 15.90
N SER A 184 -4.87 5.80 14.89
CA SER A 184 -3.43 5.98 14.93
C SER A 184 -2.98 7.30 14.30
N SER A 185 -1.87 7.83 14.79
CA SER A 185 -1.22 9.02 14.25
C SER A 185 0.30 8.83 14.24
N GLU A 186 0.98 9.57 13.37
CA GLU A 186 2.45 9.68 13.42
C GLU A 186 2.90 10.47 14.66
N VAL A 187 4.12 10.22 15.12
CA VAL A 187 4.70 10.86 16.32
C VAL A 187 5.98 11.61 15.96
N TYR A 188 5.82 12.87 15.55
CA TYR A 188 6.95 13.73 15.15
C TYR A 188 7.88 14.11 16.30
N GLU A 189 7.39 14.16 17.53
CA GLU A 189 8.19 14.43 18.74
C GLU A 189 9.24 13.33 19.01
N LEU A 190 8.98 12.13 18.49
CA LEU A 190 9.88 10.99 18.51
C LEU A 190 10.55 10.76 17.14
N ALA A 191 10.69 11.80 16.32
CA ALA A 191 11.50 11.70 15.11
C ALA A 191 13.00 11.65 15.46
N PRO A 192 13.80 10.77 14.81
CA PRO A 192 15.24 10.71 15.03
C PRO A 192 15.94 11.99 14.52
N PRO A 193 17.00 12.46 15.20
CA PRO A 193 17.72 13.68 14.84
C PRO A 193 18.54 13.56 13.53
N ASP A 194 19.09 12.39 13.21
CA ASP A 194 19.82 12.15 11.95
C ASP A 194 19.04 11.21 10.99
N LYS A 195 19.66 10.84 9.85
CA LYS A 195 19.19 9.83 8.88
C LYS A 195 19.11 8.39 9.45
N THR A 196 18.80 8.24 10.74
CA THR A 196 18.59 6.95 11.36
C THR A 196 17.34 6.31 10.84
N GLU A 197 17.46 5.02 10.60
CA GLU A 197 16.36 4.25 10.08
C GLU A 197 15.35 3.89 11.19
N MET A 198 14.65 4.88 11.74
CA MET A 198 13.55 4.70 12.71
C MET A 198 12.28 5.47 12.33
N VAL A 199 11.09 4.93 12.64
CA VAL A 199 9.78 5.61 12.55
C VAL A 199 8.92 5.28 13.78
N TRP A 200 8.00 6.18 14.14
CA TRP A 200 7.12 6.02 15.31
C TRP A 200 5.67 6.29 14.94
N ALA A 201 4.77 5.46 15.48
CA ALA A 201 3.33 5.64 15.38
C ALA A 201 2.69 5.48 16.76
N LYS A 202 1.73 6.34 17.05
CA LYS A 202 0.88 6.27 18.22
C LYS A 202 -0.43 5.60 17.86
N VAL A 203 -0.91 4.72 18.72
CA VAL A 203 -2.20 4.02 18.62
C VAL A 203 -2.98 4.28 19.90
N ASP A 204 -4.13 4.93 19.75
CA ASP A 204 -5.04 5.22 20.84
C ASP A 204 -6.06 4.10 20.98
N ILE A 205 -6.07 3.45 22.16
CA ILE A 205 -6.98 2.37 22.50
C ILE A 205 -7.83 2.81 23.69
N VAL A 206 -9.14 2.95 23.48
CA VAL A 206 -10.08 3.33 24.54
C VAL A 206 -9.97 2.35 25.71
N GLY A 207 -9.78 2.88 26.92
CA GLY A 207 -9.66 2.08 28.14
C GLY A 207 -8.30 1.42 28.37
N SER A 208 -7.28 1.74 27.56
CA SER A 208 -5.91 1.26 27.71
C SER A 208 -4.91 2.41 27.71
N LYS A 209 -3.69 2.14 28.19
CA LYS A 209 -2.54 3.04 27.96
C LYS A 209 -2.34 3.28 26.47
N THR A 210 -1.92 4.49 26.11
CA THR A 210 -1.54 4.81 24.72
C THR A 210 -0.39 3.91 24.30
N LEU A 211 -0.53 3.30 23.13
CA LEU A 211 0.47 2.40 22.57
C LEU A 211 1.34 3.17 21.56
N TYR A 212 2.65 3.15 21.77
CA TYR A 212 3.63 3.65 20.83
C TYR A 212 4.33 2.48 20.16
N LEU A 213 4.22 2.45 18.83
CA LEU A 213 4.85 1.48 17.96
C LEU A 213 6.05 2.13 17.30
N SER A 214 7.18 1.43 17.23
CA SER A 214 8.32 1.87 16.44
C SER A 214 8.84 0.77 15.55
N SER A 215 9.27 1.16 14.34
CA SER A 215 10.06 0.32 13.44
C SER A 215 11.47 0.88 13.36
N PHE A 216 12.48 0.05 13.65
CA PHE A 216 13.90 0.40 13.60
C PHE A 216 14.67 -0.56 12.69
N TYR A 217 15.52 -0.02 11.84
CA TYR A 217 16.48 -0.76 11.05
C TYR A 217 17.89 -0.25 11.35
N ASN A 218 18.81 -1.17 11.59
CA ASN A 218 20.22 -0.86 11.69
C ASN A 218 20.92 -1.38 10.42
N PRO A 219 21.46 -0.52 9.55
CA PRO A 219 22.02 -0.95 8.27
C PRO A 219 23.16 -1.96 8.36
N LYS A 220 23.98 -1.85 9.42
CA LYS A 220 25.13 -2.73 9.67
C LYS A 220 25.52 -2.71 11.13
N THR A 221 26.15 -3.80 11.59
CA THR A 221 26.64 -3.94 12.97
C THR A 221 27.60 -2.82 13.40
N SER A 222 28.33 -2.20 12.47
CA SER A 222 29.31 -1.15 12.76
C SER A 222 28.71 0.27 12.80
N ASP A 223 27.39 0.43 12.64
CA ASP A 223 26.75 1.74 12.60
C ASP A 223 26.45 2.25 14.02
N GLU A 224 27.45 2.87 14.62
CA GLU A 224 27.37 3.47 15.96
C GLU A 224 26.36 4.62 16.01
N THR A 225 26.23 5.41 14.94
CA THR A 225 25.33 6.57 14.88
C THR A 225 23.87 6.12 15.00
N SER A 226 23.47 5.09 14.24
CA SER A 226 22.11 4.54 14.31
C SER A 226 21.77 4.00 15.70
N LEU A 227 22.73 3.35 16.39
CA LEU A 227 22.52 2.85 17.76
C LEU A 227 22.47 3.97 18.81
N LYS A 228 23.31 5.01 18.70
CA LYS A 228 23.24 6.18 19.59
C LYS A 228 21.92 6.93 19.44
N ASN A 229 21.47 7.10 18.20
CA ASN A 229 20.17 7.71 17.94
C ASN A 229 19.04 6.83 18.46
N PHE A 230 19.12 5.50 18.31
CA PHE A 230 18.19 4.58 18.94
C PHE A 230 18.12 4.78 20.47
N ASP A 231 19.26 4.81 21.18
CA ASP A 231 19.35 5.07 22.63
C ASP A 231 18.68 6.39 23.01
N PHE A 232 19.01 7.48 22.30
CA PHE A 232 18.40 8.78 22.52
C PHE A 232 16.88 8.76 22.37
N MET A 233 16.37 8.06 21.33
CA MET A 233 14.94 7.96 21.06
C MET A 233 14.19 7.14 22.11
N ILE A 234 14.75 6.00 22.54
CA ILE A 234 14.09 5.18 23.56
C ILE A 234 14.07 5.87 24.92
N ARG A 235 15.12 6.63 25.29
CA ARG A 235 15.15 7.43 26.53
C ARG A 235 14.08 8.52 26.52
N LYS A 236 13.83 9.16 25.37
CA LYS A 236 12.70 10.09 25.21
C LYS A 236 11.35 9.37 25.31
N ALA A 237 11.20 8.23 24.63
CA ALA A 237 9.95 7.49 24.61
C ALA A 237 9.56 6.96 26.00
N THR A 238 10.53 6.52 26.81
CA THR A 238 10.27 6.00 28.17
C THR A 238 9.87 7.08 29.17
N GLN A 239 10.19 8.36 28.90
CA GLN A 239 9.73 9.50 29.71
C GLN A 239 8.24 9.81 29.53
N ILE A 240 7.62 9.30 28.46
CA ILE A 240 6.19 9.52 28.20
C ILE A 240 5.37 8.75 29.23
N LYS A 241 4.70 9.49 30.12
CA LYS A 241 3.84 8.90 31.15
C LYS A 241 2.67 8.13 30.55
N ASN A 242 2.30 7.04 31.22
CA ASN A 242 1.16 6.21 30.84
C ASN A 242 1.21 5.64 29.40
N SER A 243 2.42 5.33 28.93
CA SER A 243 2.66 4.77 27.60
C SER A 243 3.00 3.28 27.65
N THR A 244 2.65 2.57 26.58
CA THR A 244 3.14 1.23 26.26
C THR A 244 4.06 1.36 25.05
N LEU A 245 5.26 0.80 25.13
CA LEU A 245 6.23 0.84 24.04
C LEU A 245 6.37 -0.56 23.43
N ILE A 246 6.25 -0.63 22.10
CA ILE A 246 6.58 -1.83 21.32
C ILE A 246 7.45 -1.37 20.16
N ILE A 247 8.72 -1.75 20.18
CA ILE A 247 9.70 -1.41 19.16
C ILE A 247 10.10 -2.71 18.46
N GLY A 248 10.04 -2.72 17.13
CA GLY A 248 10.42 -3.90 16.36
C GLY A 248 11.27 -3.54 15.16
N GLY A 249 11.99 -4.53 14.63
CA GLY A 249 12.72 -4.39 13.37
C GLY A 249 14.04 -5.16 13.37
N ASP A 250 14.89 -4.91 12.37
CA ASP A 250 16.16 -5.61 12.18
C ASP A 250 17.33 -4.78 12.72
N PHE A 251 17.91 -5.25 13.82
CA PHE A 251 18.96 -4.55 14.55
C PHE A 251 20.36 -4.91 14.05
N ASN A 252 20.51 -5.92 13.18
CA ASN A 252 21.81 -6.39 12.67
C ASN A 252 22.91 -6.53 13.74
N LEU A 253 22.56 -7.06 14.92
CA LEU A 253 23.47 -7.35 16.04
C LEU A 253 23.63 -8.88 16.23
N PRO A 254 24.35 -9.60 15.33
CA PRO A 254 24.44 -11.07 15.35
C PRO A 254 25.20 -11.65 16.54
N GLY A 255 26.00 -10.85 17.22
CA GLY A 255 26.92 -11.27 18.28
C GLY A 255 26.23 -11.57 19.61
N TRP A 256 24.98 -11.16 19.80
CA TRP A 256 24.23 -11.47 21.02
C TRP A 256 23.83 -12.95 21.08
N ASP A 257 24.15 -13.59 22.20
CA ASP A 257 23.52 -14.83 22.67
C ASP A 257 22.44 -14.47 23.70
N TRP A 258 21.20 -14.37 23.22
CA TRP A 258 20.05 -14.00 24.03
C TRP A 258 19.68 -15.06 25.08
N ASN A 259 20.07 -16.32 24.90
CA ASN A 259 19.81 -17.39 25.87
C ASN A 259 20.73 -17.28 27.08
N ASN A 260 22.02 -17.08 26.82
CA ASN A 260 23.04 -16.98 27.86
C ASN A 260 23.28 -15.53 28.32
N LYS A 261 22.57 -14.56 27.73
CA LYS A 261 22.74 -13.11 27.96
C LYS A 261 24.19 -12.66 27.86
N SER A 262 24.91 -13.17 26.87
CA SER A 262 26.34 -12.93 26.68
C SER A 262 26.68 -12.70 25.21
N LEU A 263 27.91 -12.25 24.94
CA LEU A 263 28.40 -12.14 23.56
C LEU A 263 28.98 -13.48 23.11
N LYS A 264 28.68 -13.85 21.87
CA LYS A 264 29.30 -14.99 21.19
C LYS A 264 30.82 -14.77 21.08
N PRO A 265 31.63 -15.84 21.12
CA PRO A 265 33.07 -15.74 20.86
C PRO A 265 33.34 -15.06 19.51
N ASN A 266 34.39 -14.23 19.44
CA ASN A 266 34.79 -13.50 18.22
C ASN A 266 33.73 -12.54 17.65
N THR A 267 32.84 -12.00 18.48
CA THR A 267 31.85 -10.99 18.08
C THR A 267 32.55 -9.74 17.52
N SER A 268 32.18 -9.32 16.32
CA SER A 268 32.60 -8.04 15.74
C SER A 268 31.92 -6.87 16.47
N TYR A 269 32.67 -5.81 16.76
CA TYR A 269 32.17 -4.61 17.46
C TYR A 269 31.46 -4.93 18.80
N PRO A 270 32.13 -5.60 19.75
CA PRO A 270 31.51 -5.98 21.03
C PRO A 270 31.04 -4.78 21.85
N HIS A 271 31.74 -3.64 21.77
CA HIS A 271 31.36 -2.40 22.44
C HIS A 271 29.97 -1.89 22.02
N LEU A 272 29.57 -2.05 20.75
CA LEU A 272 28.24 -1.65 20.26
C LEU A 272 27.14 -2.58 20.77
N HIS A 273 27.44 -3.87 20.90
CA HIS A 273 26.50 -4.83 21.47
C HIS A 273 26.27 -4.53 22.97
N TYR A 274 27.33 -4.27 23.73
CA TYR A 274 27.22 -3.85 25.13
C TYR A 274 26.52 -2.50 25.27
N PHE A 275 26.83 -1.53 24.43
CA PHE A 275 26.13 -0.24 24.42
C PHE A 275 24.62 -0.45 24.25
N PHE A 276 24.20 -1.22 23.25
CA PHE A 276 22.79 -1.54 23.04
C PHE A 276 22.16 -2.27 24.24
N GLY A 277 22.83 -3.27 24.82
CA GLY A 277 22.35 -3.96 26.01
C GLY A 277 22.15 -3.02 27.20
N ASN A 278 23.17 -2.20 27.50
CA ASN A 278 23.11 -1.20 28.57
C ASN A 278 21.98 -0.18 28.32
N SER A 279 21.76 0.24 27.08
CA SER A 279 20.64 1.11 26.72
C SER A 279 19.28 0.51 27.06
N LEU A 280 19.10 -0.80 26.86
CA LEU A 280 17.86 -1.48 27.22
C LEU A 280 17.71 -1.60 28.75
N ASP A 281 18.78 -1.95 29.45
CA ASP A 281 18.78 -2.07 30.90
C ASP A 281 18.49 -0.71 31.57
N ASP A 282 19.17 0.35 31.13
CA ASP A 282 18.98 1.74 31.60
C ASP A 282 17.54 2.25 31.41
N THR A 283 16.87 1.77 30.35
CA THR A 283 15.50 2.18 30.01
C THR A 283 14.43 1.21 30.47
N CYS A 284 14.81 0.15 31.19
CA CYS A 284 13.92 -0.93 31.63
C CYS A 284 13.12 -1.56 30.47
N LEU A 285 13.72 -1.60 29.28
CA LEU A 285 13.15 -2.23 28.10
C LEU A 285 13.62 -3.68 28.00
N THR A 286 12.72 -4.58 27.62
CA THR A 286 13.01 -6.01 27.51
C THR A 286 12.84 -6.46 26.07
N GLN A 287 13.87 -7.11 25.53
CA GLN A 287 13.80 -7.83 24.27
C GLN A 287 13.15 -9.20 24.50
N ILE A 288 12.21 -9.60 23.63
CA ILE A 288 11.34 -10.79 23.87
C ILE A 288 11.50 -11.93 22.85
N VAL A 289 12.42 -11.81 21.89
CA VAL A 289 12.60 -12.80 20.80
C VAL A 289 13.77 -13.71 21.13
N ASP A 290 13.51 -14.99 21.32
CA ASP A 290 14.49 -16.00 21.76
C ASP A 290 14.79 -17.06 20.68
N VAL A 291 14.17 -16.95 19.50
CA VAL A 291 14.32 -17.90 18.39
C VAL A 291 15.00 -17.25 17.18
N PRO A 292 15.95 -17.92 16.51
CA PRO A 292 16.61 -17.39 15.31
C PRO A 292 15.65 -16.98 14.20
N THR A 293 15.82 -15.75 13.72
CA THR A 293 14.99 -15.11 12.68
C THR A 293 15.67 -15.12 11.32
N ARG A 294 17.01 -15.23 11.28
CA ARG A 294 17.80 -15.39 10.06
C ARG A 294 18.95 -16.35 10.28
N LYS A 295 18.92 -17.50 9.60
CA LYS A 295 19.86 -18.62 9.81
C LYS A 295 19.87 -19.00 11.31
N ASP A 296 21.01 -18.89 11.96
CA ASP A 296 21.23 -19.19 13.38
C ASP A 296 21.33 -17.91 14.24
N ASN A 297 21.01 -16.75 13.67
CA ASN A 297 21.06 -15.46 14.37
C ASN A 297 19.66 -14.91 14.65
N ILE A 298 19.54 -14.21 15.78
CA ILE A 298 18.37 -13.44 16.20
C ILE A 298 18.69 -11.98 15.88
N LEU A 299 18.23 -11.51 14.72
CA LEU A 299 18.50 -10.14 14.23
C LEU A 299 17.26 -9.27 14.30
N ASP A 300 16.10 -9.88 14.08
CA ASP A 300 14.81 -9.22 14.12
C ASP A 300 14.28 -9.27 15.55
N LEU A 301 14.25 -8.12 16.22
CA LEU A 301 13.93 -8.02 17.65
C LEU A 301 12.55 -7.39 17.84
N ILE A 302 11.92 -7.73 18.96
CA ILE A 302 10.80 -6.98 19.54
C ILE A 302 11.20 -6.60 20.96
N ILE A 303 11.06 -5.32 21.28
CA ILE A 303 11.48 -4.71 22.53
C ILE A 303 10.26 -4.00 23.14
N THR A 304 10.02 -4.19 24.43
CA THR A 304 8.85 -3.63 25.12
C THR A 304 9.12 -3.28 26.58
N ASN A 305 8.36 -2.32 27.11
CA ASN A 305 8.30 -2.01 28.55
C ASN A 305 7.24 -2.84 29.30
N LEU A 306 6.52 -3.75 28.62
CA LEU A 306 5.50 -4.63 29.22
C LEU A 306 5.75 -6.11 28.92
N PRO A 307 6.91 -6.68 29.31
CA PRO A 307 7.22 -8.08 29.04
C PRO A 307 6.17 -9.05 29.62
N ASN A 308 5.58 -8.70 30.77
CA ASN A 308 4.55 -9.51 31.43
C ASN A 308 3.22 -9.59 30.66
N GLN A 309 2.98 -8.74 29.67
CA GLN A 309 1.79 -8.78 28.82
C GLN A 309 1.97 -9.63 27.57
N VAL A 310 3.18 -10.14 27.31
CA VAL A 310 3.46 -10.99 26.16
C VAL A 310 2.86 -12.37 26.41
N GLN A 311 1.86 -12.75 25.61
CA GLN A 311 1.21 -14.07 25.69
C GLN A 311 1.95 -15.12 24.88
N ARG A 312 2.50 -14.71 23.73
CA ARG A 312 3.12 -15.61 22.77
C ARG A 312 4.08 -14.86 21.86
N VAL A 313 5.26 -15.43 21.66
CA VAL A 313 6.21 -15.05 20.61
C VAL A 313 6.47 -16.27 19.75
N GLU A 314 6.33 -16.14 18.43
CA GLU A 314 6.61 -17.19 17.47
C GLU A 314 7.33 -16.62 16.26
N VAL A 315 8.29 -17.39 15.73
CA VAL A 315 8.90 -17.09 14.42
C VAL A 315 8.17 -17.91 13.35
N ILE A 316 7.61 -17.21 12.36
CA ILE A 316 6.82 -17.81 11.28
C ILE A 316 7.55 -17.64 9.93
N PRO A 317 7.25 -18.48 8.92
CA PRO A 317 7.90 -18.38 7.62
C PRO A 317 7.73 -17.00 7.01
N GLY A 318 8.83 -16.30 6.76
CA GLY A 318 8.77 -14.96 6.19
C GLY A 318 8.65 -14.92 4.67
N LEU A 319 8.44 -13.70 4.17
CA LEU A 319 8.24 -13.42 2.73
C LEU A 319 9.57 -13.46 1.95
N SER A 320 10.68 -13.12 2.61
CA SER A 320 12.04 -13.12 2.07
C SER A 320 12.91 -14.20 2.74
N ASP A 321 14.21 -13.98 2.81
CA ASP A 321 15.21 -14.70 3.60
C ASP A 321 15.17 -14.43 5.10
N HIS A 322 14.43 -13.39 5.53
CA HIS A 322 14.04 -13.17 6.92
C HIS A 322 12.78 -13.98 7.24
N ASP A 323 12.77 -14.65 8.40
CA ASP A 323 11.54 -15.14 9.01
C ASP A 323 10.83 -14.00 9.75
N ILE A 324 9.50 -14.08 9.91
CA ILE A 324 8.71 -13.02 10.56
C ILE A 324 8.59 -13.32 12.04
N VAL A 325 8.85 -12.33 12.88
CA VAL A 325 8.53 -12.39 14.31
C VAL A 325 7.05 -12.02 14.51
N PHE A 326 6.31 -12.93 15.11
CA PHE A 326 4.93 -12.72 15.55
C PHE A 326 4.89 -12.65 17.08
N ALA A 327 4.37 -11.56 17.62
CA ALA A 327 4.13 -11.41 19.05
C ALA A 327 2.67 -11.05 19.34
N GLU A 328 2.11 -11.68 20.38
CA GLU A 328 0.75 -11.46 20.86
C GLU A 328 0.81 -10.83 22.25
N PHE A 329 0.23 -9.64 22.39
CA PHE A 329 0.19 -8.88 23.64
C PHE A 329 -1.22 -8.91 24.22
N ALA A 330 -1.31 -9.11 25.53
CA ALA A 330 -2.53 -9.10 26.34
C ALA A 330 -3.05 -7.67 26.57
N ILE A 331 -3.32 -6.95 25.48
CA ILE A 331 -3.95 -5.62 25.53
C ILE A 331 -5.45 -5.86 25.47
N ALA A 332 -6.25 -5.10 26.23
CA ALA A 332 -7.71 -5.24 26.27
C ALA A 332 -8.42 -4.17 25.43
N PRO A 333 -8.35 -4.19 24.07
CA PRO A 333 -9.08 -3.22 23.28
C PRO A 333 -10.57 -3.57 23.29
N SER A 334 -11.42 -2.59 23.61
CA SER A 334 -12.85 -2.69 23.35
C SER A 334 -13.09 -2.68 21.83
N LYS A 335 -13.28 -3.87 21.24
CA LYS A 335 -13.60 -3.97 19.81
C LYS A 335 -15.06 -3.56 19.58
N LEU A 336 -15.28 -2.45 18.88
CA LEU A 336 -16.57 -2.18 18.26
C LEU A 336 -16.78 -3.18 17.12
N LYS A 337 -17.49 -4.28 17.39
CA LYS A 337 -17.87 -5.21 16.33
C LYS A 337 -18.78 -4.46 15.36
N GLN A 338 -18.34 -4.29 14.11
CA GLN A 338 -19.22 -3.79 13.06
C GLN A 338 -20.43 -4.73 12.96
N LYS A 339 -21.63 -4.17 13.09
CA LYS A 339 -22.86 -4.95 12.92
C LYS A 339 -22.86 -5.52 11.49
N PRO A 340 -23.10 -6.83 11.31
CA PRO A 340 -23.15 -7.43 9.98
C PRO A 340 -24.10 -6.66 9.08
N ARG A 341 -23.66 -6.33 7.86
CA ARG A 341 -24.51 -5.62 6.91
C ARG A 341 -25.60 -6.57 6.41
N ILE A 342 -26.84 -6.23 6.70
CA ILE A 342 -28.01 -6.90 6.15
C ILE A 342 -28.30 -6.28 4.78
N ILE A 343 -28.37 -7.12 3.73
CA ILE A 343 -28.63 -6.68 2.37
C ILE A 343 -30.00 -7.22 1.92
N PRO A 344 -30.98 -6.36 1.62
CA PRO A 344 -32.25 -6.79 1.03
C PRO A 344 -32.04 -7.32 -0.39
N LEU A 345 -32.67 -8.45 -0.70
CA LEU A 345 -32.63 -9.09 -2.01
C LEU A 345 -33.85 -8.68 -2.84
N TYR A 346 -33.85 -7.46 -3.36
CA TYR A 346 -34.96 -6.89 -4.16
C TYR A 346 -35.39 -7.76 -5.35
N LYS A 347 -34.47 -8.54 -5.96
CA LYS A 347 -34.81 -9.48 -7.03
C LYS A 347 -35.75 -10.61 -6.60
N LYS A 348 -35.83 -10.89 -5.29
CA LYS A 348 -36.68 -11.93 -4.69
C LYS A 348 -37.82 -11.32 -3.86
N ALA A 349 -38.05 -10.02 -3.98
CA ALA A 349 -39.10 -9.34 -3.24
C ALA A 349 -40.49 -9.77 -3.75
N ASN A 350 -41.43 -9.94 -2.83
CA ASN A 350 -42.84 -10.10 -3.19
C ASN A 350 -43.47 -8.72 -3.44
N TRP A 351 -43.29 -8.21 -4.67
CA TRP A 351 -43.79 -6.90 -5.06
C TRP A 351 -45.33 -6.80 -5.03
N GLY A 352 -46.04 -7.91 -5.20
CA GLY A 352 -47.50 -7.94 -5.16
C GLY A 352 -48.04 -7.55 -3.79
N THR A 353 -47.52 -8.19 -2.73
CA THR A 353 -47.95 -7.92 -1.34
C THR A 353 -47.51 -6.54 -0.88
N ILE A 354 -46.29 -6.11 -1.23
CA ILE A 354 -45.81 -4.75 -0.94
C ILE A 354 -46.72 -3.69 -1.56
N LYS A 355 -47.16 -3.90 -2.82
CA LYS A 355 -48.07 -2.98 -3.50
C LYS A 355 -49.43 -2.89 -2.79
N GLN A 356 -49.95 -4.02 -2.31
CA GLN A 356 -51.20 -4.05 -1.55
C GLN A 356 -51.08 -3.28 -0.23
N GLU A 357 -50.02 -3.51 0.55
CA GLU A 357 -49.80 -2.79 1.82
C GLU A 357 -49.63 -1.28 1.62
N ILE A 358 -48.91 -0.86 0.58
CA ILE A 358 -48.76 0.56 0.24
C ILE A 358 -50.09 1.18 -0.18
N ASN A 359 -50.92 0.46 -0.95
CA ASN A 359 -52.24 0.96 -1.32
C ASN A 359 -53.17 1.11 -0.09
N THR A 360 -53.09 0.20 0.87
CA THR A 360 -53.83 0.30 2.13
C THR A 360 -53.36 1.49 2.97
N LEU A 361 -52.05 1.70 3.05
CA LEU A 361 -51.47 2.88 3.69
C LEU A 361 -51.92 4.18 3.02
N TYR A 362 -51.91 4.22 1.69
CA TYR A 362 -52.34 5.39 0.94
C TYR A 362 -53.78 5.77 1.28
N LYS A 363 -54.71 4.80 1.28
CA LYS A 363 -56.10 5.02 1.70
C LYS A 363 -56.19 5.58 3.12
N HIS A 364 -55.49 4.96 4.07
CA HIS A 364 -55.47 5.41 5.46
C HIS A 364 -54.95 6.84 5.63
N LEU A 365 -53.87 7.20 4.91
CA LEU A 365 -53.31 8.56 4.97
C LEU A 365 -54.21 9.60 4.30
N SER A 366 -54.88 9.24 3.21
CA SER A 366 -55.84 10.10 2.52
C SER A 366 -57.09 10.37 3.37
N GLU A 367 -57.58 9.36 4.09
CA GLU A 367 -58.77 9.48 4.96
C GLU A 367 -58.48 10.28 6.25
N ASN A 368 -57.23 10.27 6.74
CA ASN A 368 -56.85 10.93 8.00
C ASN A 368 -56.03 12.21 7.81
N GLN A 369 -56.05 12.79 6.61
CA GLN A 369 -55.24 13.96 6.25
C GLN A 369 -55.55 15.21 7.09
N GLN A 370 -56.77 15.33 7.62
CA GLN A 370 -57.19 16.45 8.48
C GLN A 370 -56.88 16.24 9.97
N HIS A 371 -56.49 15.03 10.36
CA HIS A 371 -56.31 14.63 11.77
C HIS A 371 -54.86 14.29 12.14
N LEU A 372 -53.96 14.17 11.15
CA LEU A 372 -52.55 13.85 11.34
C LEU A 372 -51.68 15.03 10.95
N CYS A 373 -50.65 15.32 11.74
CA CYS A 373 -49.62 16.27 11.35
C CYS A 373 -48.62 15.63 10.37
N VAL A 374 -47.82 16.47 9.69
CA VAL A 374 -46.83 16.03 8.70
C VAL A 374 -45.85 15.00 9.27
N ASN A 375 -45.40 15.17 10.51
CA ASN A 375 -44.49 14.22 11.16
C ASN A 375 -45.14 12.87 11.42
N GLU A 376 -46.42 12.84 11.79
CA GLU A 376 -47.16 11.61 12.02
C GLU A 376 -47.39 10.87 10.71
N MET A 377 -47.79 11.58 9.65
CA MET A 377 -47.92 11.01 8.31
C MET A 377 -46.59 10.42 7.82
N TRP A 378 -45.48 11.15 7.99
CA TRP A 378 -44.14 10.67 7.63
C TRP A 378 -43.73 9.43 8.42
N ASN A 379 -43.98 9.43 9.75
CA ASN A 379 -43.66 8.28 10.58
C ASN A 379 -44.50 7.05 10.18
N CYS A 380 -45.79 7.24 9.87
CA CYS A 380 -46.67 6.16 9.41
C CYS A 380 -46.19 5.59 8.07
N PHE A 381 -45.80 6.45 7.13
CA PHE A 381 -45.21 6.05 5.86
C PHE A 381 -43.88 5.30 6.04
N LYS A 382 -42.94 5.90 6.78
CA LYS A 382 -41.61 5.35 7.02
C LYS A 382 -41.69 3.99 7.71
N THR A 383 -42.50 3.87 8.75
CA THR A 383 -42.65 2.61 9.51
C THR A 383 -43.26 1.52 8.66
N THR A 384 -44.32 1.84 7.90
CA THR A 384 -44.98 0.88 7.01
C THR A 384 -44.06 0.38 5.91
N ILE A 385 -43.34 1.29 5.21
CA ILE A 385 -42.37 0.87 4.19
C ILE A 385 -41.21 0.08 4.79
N THR A 386 -40.68 0.50 5.94
CA THR A 386 -39.58 -0.22 6.59
C THR A 386 -40.02 -1.64 7.01
N LYS A 387 -41.27 -1.78 7.47
CA LYS A 387 -41.89 -3.07 7.81
C LYS A 387 -42.11 -3.93 6.56
N ALA A 388 -42.70 -3.36 5.50
CA ALA A 388 -42.92 -4.07 4.24
C ALA A 388 -41.60 -4.57 3.63
N VAL A 389 -40.54 -3.76 3.69
CA VAL A 389 -39.19 -4.16 3.28
C VAL A 389 -38.68 -5.31 4.14
N LYS A 390 -38.84 -5.23 5.47
CA LYS A 390 -38.36 -6.26 6.40
C LYS A 390 -39.06 -7.62 6.19
N ASP A 391 -40.37 -7.58 5.99
CA ASP A 391 -41.23 -8.77 6.00
C ASP A 391 -41.32 -9.43 4.63
N HIS A 392 -41.37 -8.64 3.54
CA HIS A 392 -41.63 -9.14 2.18
C HIS A 392 -40.40 -9.20 1.27
N ILE A 393 -39.24 -8.75 1.75
CA ILE A 393 -37.98 -8.85 1.02
C ILE A 393 -37.04 -9.78 1.77
N PRO A 394 -36.63 -10.91 1.16
CA PRO A 394 -35.62 -11.77 1.76
C PRO A 394 -34.31 -11.02 1.97
N HIS A 395 -33.71 -11.18 3.15
CA HIS A 395 -32.45 -10.53 3.49
C HIS A 395 -31.30 -11.53 3.45
N LYS A 396 -30.13 -11.09 2.98
CA LYS A 396 -28.88 -11.83 3.19
C LYS A 396 -27.97 -11.07 4.15
N THR A 397 -27.37 -11.80 5.07
CA THR A 397 -26.29 -11.26 5.90
C THR A 397 -25.00 -11.28 5.08
N ALA A 398 -24.49 -10.11 4.71
CA ALA A 398 -23.17 -10.02 4.12
C ALA A 398 -22.13 -10.28 5.21
N LYS A 399 -21.43 -11.40 5.10
CA LYS A 399 -20.21 -11.62 5.87
C LYS A 399 -19.15 -10.67 5.35
N THR A 400 -18.47 -9.97 6.24
CA THR A 400 -17.18 -9.35 5.94
C THR A 400 -16.24 -10.47 5.48
N LYS A 401 -15.79 -10.41 4.24
CA LYS A 401 -14.72 -11.29 3.77
C LYS A 401 -13.41 -10.61 4.17
N ASP A 402 -12.82 -11.04 5.27
CA ASP A 402 -11.51 -10.58 5.76
C ASP A 402 -10.36 -11.15 4.92
N GLY A 403 -10.44 -11.05 3.60
CA GLY A 403 -9.43 -11.62 2.72
C GLY A 403 -9.47 -11.02 1.33
N HIS A 404 -8.30 -10.94 0.73
CA HIS A 404 -8.16 -10.47 -0.64
C HIS A 404 -8.93 -11.38 -1.61
N PRO A 405 -9.68 -10.81 -2.58
CA PRO A 405 -10.50 -11.56 -3.52
C PRO A 405 -9.73 -12.65 -4.30
N TRP A 406 -8.43 -12.42 -4.54
CA TRP A 406 -7.56 -13.32 -5.28
C TRP A 406 -6.98 -14.47 -4.45
N VAL A 407 -7.15 -14.51 -3.13
CA VAL A 407 -6.63 -15.62 -2.29
C VAL A 407 -7.63 -16.77 -2.30
N THR A 408 -7.40 -17.73 -3.18
CA THR A 408 -8.26 -18.90 -3.38
C THR A 408 -8.11 -19.94 -2.26
N MET A 409 -9.05 -20.89 -2.21
CA MET A 409 -8.97 -22.03 -1.27
C MET A 409 -7.75 -22.91 -1.56
N GLU A 410 -7.34 -23.03 -2.82
CA GLU A 410 -6.15 -23.76 -3.25
C GLU A 410 -4.88 -23.11 -2.69
N THR A 411 -4.74 -21.79 -2.87
CA THR A 411 -3.62 -21.02 -2.30
C THR A 411 -3.57 -21.18 -0.78
N LYS A 412 -4.71 -21.13 -0.09
CA LYS A 412 -4.78 -21.38 1.37
C LYS A 412 -4.34 -22.79 1.75
N ARG A 413 -4.63 -23.82 0.93
CA ARG A 413 -4.16 -25.19 1.18
C ARG A 413 -2.63 -25.28 1.02
N LEU A 414 -2.07 -24.61 0.00
CA LEU A 414 -0.62 -24.53 -0.19
C LEU A 414 0.09 -23.82 0.97
N ILE A 415 -0.46 -22.71 1.47
CA ILE A 415 0.06 -21.99 2.66
C ILE A 415 0.10 -22.93 3.87
N ARG A 416 -1.00 -23.62 4.18
CA ARG A 416 -1.02 -24.59 5.30
C ARG A 416 -0.01 -25.73 5.11
N LYS A 417 0.19 -26.20 3.88
CA LYS A 417 1.21 -27.22 3.56
C LYS A 417 2.62 -26.70 3.83
N ARG A 418 2.93 -25.47 3.39
CA ARG A 418 4.19 -24.78 3.67
C ARG A 418 4.44 -24.69 5.18
N ASP A 419 3.46 -24.21 5.95
CA ASP A 419 3.62 -23.98 7.39
C ASP A 419 3.86 -25.29 8.16
N ARG A 420 3.15 -26.36 7.78
CA ARG A 420 3.40 -27.71 8.32
C ARG A 420 4.82 -28.21 8.01
N LEU A 421 5.30 -27.99 6.79
CA LEU A 421 6.66 -28.39 6.39
C LEU A 421 7.73 -27.57 7.11
N TYR A 422 7.50 -26.26 7.31
CA TYR A 422 8.41 -25.41 8.09
C TYR A 422 8.55 -25.92 9.53
N LYS A 423 7.44 -26.15 10.22
CA LYS A 423 7.44 -26.69 11.59
C LYS A 423 8.15 -28.05 11.66
N LYS A 424 7.96 -28.92 10.66
CA LYS A 424 8.68 -30.21 10.57
C LYS A 424 10.18 -30.03 10.30
N SER A 425 10.55 -29.11 9.41
CA SER A 425 11.94 -28.84 9.03
C SER A 425 12.75 -28.32 10.22
N LYS A 426 12.19 -27.42 11.02
CA LYS A 426 12.84 -26.89 12.22
C LYS A 426 13.05 -27.96 13.30
N LYS A 427 12.14 -28.93 13.42
CA LYS A 427 12.24 -30.03 14.42
C LYS A 427 13.17 -31.17 14.00
N SER A 428 13.20 -31.51 12.72
CA SER A 428 13.83 -32.75 12.23
C SER A 428 15.28 -32.57 11.75
N GLY A 429 15.73 -31.34 11.46
CA GLY A 429 17.05 -31.08 10.86
C GLY A 429 17.25 -31.72 9.46
N ASN A 430 16.25 -32.41 8.91
CA ASN A 430 16.37 -33.22 7.71
C ASN A 430 16.39 -32.35 6.45
N THR A 431 17.47 -32.48 5.68
CA THR A 431 17.73 -31.74 4.43
C THR A 431 16.68 -31.97 3.35
N SER A 432 16.07 -33.17 3.28
CA SER A 432 14.99 -33.48 2.34
C SER A 432 13.70 -32.69 2.66
N ILE A 433 13.35 -32.58 3.95
CA ILE A 433 12.20 -31.79 4.40
C ILE A 433 12.45 -30.31 4.16
N ALA A 434 13.67 -29.82 4.42
CA ALA A 434 14.06 -28.44 4.16
C ALA A 434 13.98 -28.09 2.66
N LYS A 435 14.43 -28.99 1.77
CA LYS A 435 14.30 -28.82 0.31
C LYS A 435 12.84 -28.75 -0.11
N LYS A 436 12.02 -29.69 0.38
CA LYS A 436 10.57 -29.72 0.10
C LYS A 436 9.83 -28.48 0.62
N TYR A 437 10.25 -27.95 1.78
CA TYR A 437 9.75 -26.68 2.29
C TYR A 437 10.05 -25.53 1.33
N LYS A 438 11.30 -25.39 0.85
CA LYS A 438 11.70 -24.35 -0.11
C LYS A 438 10.89 -24.45 -1.41
N GLU A 439 10.71 -25.65 -1.94
CA GLU A 439 9.88 -25.89 -3.13
C GLU A 439 8.43 -25.44 -2.94
N VAL A 440 7.80 -25.83 -1.82
CA VAL A 440 6.42 -25.43 -1.52
C VAL A 440 6.31 -23.92 -1.23
N LYS A 441 7.33 -23.30 -0.62
CA LYS A 441 7.40 -21.83 -0.44
C LYS A 441 7.35 -21.11 -1.79
N HIS A 442 8.14 -21.55 -2.77
CA HIS A 442 8.11 -21.00 -4.13
C HIS A 442 6.76 -21.24 -4.83
N GLN A 443 6.15 -22.42 -4.65
CA GLN A 443 4.81 -22.70 -5.19
C GLN A 443 3.74 -21.77 -4.61
N VAL A 444 3.78 -21.50 -3.30
CA VAL A 444 2.88 -20.54 -2.64
C VAL A 444 3.04 -19.15 -3.24
N GLN A 445 4.28 -18.64 -3.37
CA GLN A 445 4.56 -17.34 -3.96
C GLN A 445 4.05 -17.25 -5.41
N LYS A 446 4.31 -18.29 -6.22
CA LYS A 446 3.83 -18.37 -7.60
C LYS A 446 2.30 -18.39 -7.67
N SER A 447 1.64 -19.18 -6.81
CA SER A 447 0.17 -19.26 -6.74
C SER A 447 -0.45 -17.92 -6.36
N ILE A 448 0.08 -17.22 -5.35
CA ILE A 448 -0.42 -15.90 -4.94
C ILE A 448 -0.28 -14.89 -6.10
N ARG A 449 0.89 -14.82 -6.74
CA ARG A 449 1.12 -13.93 -7.88
C ARG A 449 0.20 -14.25 -9.05
N LYS A 450 0.07 -15.53 -9.40
CA LYS A 450 -0.82 -15.99 -10.47
C LYS A 450 -2.27 -15.59 -10.20
N SER A 451 -2.80 -15.94 -9.02
CA SER A 451 -4.19 -15.63 -8.69
C SER A 451 -4.45 -14.13 -8.59
N TYR A 452 -3.46 -13.33 -8.16
CA TYR A 452 -3.55 -11.86 -8.24
C TYR A 452 -3.72 -11.40 -9.68
N TRP A 453 -2.88 -11.87 -10.61
CA TRP A 453 -2.96 -11.47 -12.01
C TRP A 453 -4.23 -11.94 -12.70
N GLU A 454 -4.67 -13.17 -12.46
CA GLU A 454 -5.97 -13.67 -12.96
C GLU A 454 -7.14 -12.79 -12.48
N TYR A 455 -7.07 -12.33 -11.22
CA TYR A 455 -8.06 -11.40 -10.69
C TYR A 455 -7.99 -10.02 -11.38
N ILE A 456 -6.80 -9.46 -11.61
CA ILE A 456 -6.64 -8.20 -12.33
C ILE A 456 -7.14 -8.32 -13.78
N GLU A 457 -6.80 -9.40 -14.47
CA GLU A 457 -7.27 -9.68 -15.83
C GLU A 457 -8.80 -9.73 -15.86
N SER A 458 -9.44 -10.38 -14.89
CA SER A 458 -10.91 -10.43 -14.79
C SER A 458 -11.58 -9.06 -14.53
N ILE A 459 -10.83 -8.08 -14.02
CA ILE A 459 -11.31 -6.71 -13.82
C ILE A 459 -11.18 -5.90 -15.13
N ILE A 460 -10.09 -6.08 -15.86
CA ILE A 460 -9.74 -5.28 -17.06
C ILE A 460 -10.42 -5.86 -18.30
N LEU A 461 -10.45 -7.18 -18.45
CA LEU A 461 -10.98 -7.93 -19.60
C LEU A 461 -12.18 -8.79 -19.19
N PRO A 462 -13.34 -8.19 -18.94
CA PRO A 462 -14.52 -8.96 -18.59
C PRO A 462 -15.06 -9.74 -19.79
N PRO A 463 -15.72 -10.90 -19.56
CA PRO A 463 -16.43 -11.63 -20.62
C PRO A 463 -17.49 -10.75 -21.29
N GLN A 464 -17.66 -10.90 -22.62
CA GLN A 464 -18.53 -10.06 -23.47
C GLN A 464 -20.01 -10.01 -23.03
N ASP A 465 -20.45 -10.95 -22.17
CA ASP A 465 -21.83 -11.06 -21.69
C ASP A 465 -22.16 -10.21 -20.45
N GLU A 466 -21.19 -9.59 -19.78
CA GLU A 466 -21.45 -8.62 -18.70
C GLU A 466 -21.66 -7.22 -19.29
N THR A 467 -22.87 -6.67 -19.19
CA THR A 467 -23.19 -5.30 -19.64
C THR A 467 -22.17 -4.28 -19.11
N ASN A 468 -21.67 -3.41 -20.01
CA ASN A 468 -20.59 -2.43 -19.80
C ASN A 468 -20.64 -1.63 -18.46
N PHE A 469 -21.82 -1.47 -17.87
CA PHE A 469 -21.99 -0.76 -16.59
C PHE A 469 -21.54 -1.54 -15.34
N GLY A 470 -21.66 -2.88 -15.33
CA GLY A 470 -21.26 -3.69 -14.17
C GLY A 470 -19.74 -3.83 -14.04
N THR A 471 -19.08 -3.90 -15.19
CA THR A 471 -17.63 -4.07 -15.37
C THR A 471 -16.87 -2.80 -15.04
N MET A 472 -17.35 -1.64 -15.48
CA MET A 472 -16.81 -0.35 -15.02
C MET A 472 -16.89 -0.19 -13.50
N LYS A 473 -17.96 -0.67 -12.84
CA LYS A 473 -18.05 -0.59 -11.37
C LYS A 473 -16.98 -1.42 -10.66
N LYS A 474 -16.67 -2.64 -11.13
CA LYS A 474 -15.60 -3.47 -10.55
C LYS A 474 -14.24 -2.81 -10.72
N PHE A 475 -13.95 -2.29 -11.91
CA PHE A 475 -12.74 -1.53 -12.21
C PHE A 475 -12.60 -0.29 -11.32
N TRP A 476 -13.61 0.59 -11.28
CA TRP A 476 -13.56 1.80 -10.45
C TRP A 476 -13.52 1.49 -8.95
N THR A 477 -14.13 0.39 -8.50
CA THR A 477 -14.00 -0.07 -7.11
C THR A 477 -12.57 -0.50 -6.80
N TYR A 478 -11.94 -1.26 -7.71
CA TYR A 478 -10.53 -1.64 -7.59
C TYR A 478 -9.61 -0.41 -7.54
N ILE A 479 -9.79 0.55 -8.46
CA ILE A 479 -9.03 1.81 -8.48
C ILE A 479 -9.23 2.59 -7.17
N LYS A 480 -10.48 2.74 -6.70
CA LYS A 480 -10.77 3.40 -5.41
C LYS A 480 -10.09 2.72 -4.23
N HIS A 481 -10.01 1.39 -4.22
CA HIS A 481 -9.30 0.65 -3.18
C HIS A 481 -7.77 0.77 -3.28
N LYS A 482 -7.23 1.13 -4.46
CA LYS A 482 -5.80 1.42 -4.65
C LYS A 482 -5.44 2.86 -4.33
N LYS A 483 -6.38 3.80 -4.43
CA LYS A 483 -6.22 5.21 -3.99
C LYS A 483 -6.19 5.40 -2.46
N THR A 484 -5.75 4.39 -1.69
CA THR A 484 -5.67 4.47 -0.23
C THR A 484 -4.35 5.02 0.27
N ASP A 485 -3.36 5.13 -0.61
CA ASP A 485 -2.18 5.90 -0.30
C ASP A 485 -2.64 7.35 -0.20
N TYR A 486 -2.37 7.96 0.95
CA TYR A 486 -2.16 9.39 0.96
C TYR A 486 -1.03 9.55 -0.05
N SER A 487 -1.33 10.02 -1.26
CA SER A 487 -0.32 10.50 -2.19
C SER A 487 0.22 11.77 -1.55
N GLY A 488 0.95 11.59 -0.45
CA GLY A 488 1.88 12.50 0.19
C GLY A 488 3.12 12.52 -0.68
N ILE A 489 3.68 13.68 -0.95
CA ILE A 489 5.11 13.73 -1.22
C ILE A 489 5.71 13.27 0.10
N THR A 490 6.45 12.17 0.06
CA THR A 490 7.11 11.63 1.24
C THR A 490 7.92 12.74 1.90
N GLU A 491 7.88 12.82 3.23
CA GLU A 491 8.55 13.91 3.95
C GLU A 491 10.06 13.89 3.68
N ILE A 492 10.54 14.98 3.08
CA ILE A 492 11.92 15.08 2.62
C ILE A 492 12.80 15.61 3.75
N LYS A 493 13.94 14.94 3.97
CA LYS A 493 14.93 15.33 4.97
C LYS A 493 16.26 15.71 4.31
N GLN A 494 16.68 16.96 4.47
CA GLN A 494 18.04 17.41 4.14
C GLN A 494 18.86 17.43 5.44
N ASP A 495 19.94 16.65 5.49
CA ASP A 495 20.85 16.55 6.66
C ASP A 495 20.16 16.38 8.02
N GLY A 496 19.14 15.51 8.07
CA GLY A 496 18.41 15.18 9.31
C GLY A 496 17.27 16.16 9.65
N LYS A 497 17.18 17.32 9.00
CA LYS A 497 16.06 18.25 9.14
C LYS A 497 14.99 17.97 8.10
N LEU A 498 13.74 17.88 8.54
CA LEU A 498 12.57 17.96 7.67
C LEU A 498 12.62 19.29 6.92
N LEU A 499 12.53 19.26 5.59
CA LEU A 499 12.18 20.43 4.79
C LEU A 499 10.68 20.67 5.00
N THR A 500 10.32 21.16 6.18
CA THR A 500 9.01 21.74 6.46
C THR A 500 9.19 23.21 6.76
N GLU A 501 8.42 24.02 6.03
CA GLU A 501 7.91 25.35 6.35
C GLU A 501 8.65 26.09 7.49
N ASN A 502 9.43 27.12 7.12
CA ASN A 502 9.61 28.27 8.01
C ASN A 502 8.36 29.13 8.03
#